data_AF-A0A2Z7CNS3-F1
#
_entry.id   AF-A0A2Z7CNS3-F1
#
_cell.length_a   1.000
_cell.length_b   1.000
_cell.length_c   1.000
_cell.angle_alpha   90.00
_cell.angle_beta   90.00
_cell.angle_gamma   90.00
#
_symmetry.space_group_name_H-M   'P 1'
#
loop_
_entity.id
_entity.type
_entity.pdbx_description
1 polymer ?
#
loop_
_entity_poly.entity_id
_entity_poly.type
_entity_poly.pdbx_seq_one_letter_code
_entity_poly.pdbx_strand_id
1 'polypeptide(L)'
;MEKIRRASHAGSWYTDNPTKLAEELDGWLRSSGLAKSSDIRGVIAPHAGYSYSGPAAAYAFGNIDPANISRVFLLGPSHHYYTPKCALSKATVYKTPIGDLPIDQEGTVNEPFVASVLLWISEKLP
;
A
#
# COMPACT_ATOMS: atom_id res chain seq x y z
N MET A 1 -7.49 15.77 -15.14
CA MET A 1 -6.21 15.38 -15.77
C MET A 1 -5.49 14.45 -14.83
N GLU A 2 -5.06 13.29 -15.32
CA GLU A 2 -4.42 12.25 -14.52
C GLU A 2 -3.08 12.73 -13.94
N LYS A 3 -2.85 12.46 -12.64
CA LYS A 3 -1.59 12.75 -11.94
C LYS A 3 -1.05 11.44 -11.40
N ILE A 4 0.06 10.97 -11.95
CA ILE A 4 0.57 9.63 -11.72
C ILE A 4 1.71 9.67 -10.71
N ARG A 5 1.60 8.88 -9.63
CA ARG A 5 2.76 8.52 -8.80
C ARG A 5 3.34 7.21 -9.31
N ARG A 6 4.62 7.22 -9.66
CA ARG A 6 5.34 6.02 -10.13
C ARG A 6 5.72 5.10 -8.95
N ALA A 7 5.89 3.82 -9.24
CA ALA A 7 6.42 2.82 -8.31
C ALA A 7 7.94 3.00 -8.12
N SER A 8 8.37 4.09 -7.46
CA SER A 8 9.78 4.51 -7.41
C SER A 8 10.75 3.52 -6.72
N HIS A 9 10.23 2.52 -6.01
CA HIS A 9 11.03 1.51 -5.29
C HIS A 9 10.94 0.12 -5.92
N ALA A 10 10.20 -0.03 -7.02
CA ALA A 10 10.22 -1.25 -7.82
C ALA A 10 11.61 -1.46 -8.40
N GLY A 11 12.07 -2.72 -8.43
CA GLY A 11 13.42 -3.09 -8.88
C GLY A 11 14.50 -2.96 -7.80
N SER A 12 14.17 -2.44 -6.60
CA SER A 12 15.12 -2.36 -5.48
C SER A 12 14.57 -2.94 -4.18
N TRP A 13 13.39 -2.49 -3.73
CA TRP A 13 12.77 -2.96 -2.48
C TRP A 13 11.88 -4.18 -2.68
N TYR A 14 11.38 -4.33 -3.89
CA TYR A 14 10.59 -5.45 -4.39
C TYR A 14 10.87 -5.56 -5.89
N THR A 15 10.63 -6.73 -6.48
CA THR A 15 10.85 -6.91 -7.92
C THR A 15 9.89 -6.04 -8.73
N ASP A 16 10.39 -5.42 -9.79
CA ASP A 16 9.59 -4.72 -10.80
C ASP A 16 8.96 -5.67 -11.84
N ASN A 17 9.33 -6.95 -11.82
CA ASN A 17 8.71 -7.96 -12.67
C ASN A 17 7.32 -8.31 -12.11
N PRO A 18 6.24 -8.05 -12.86
CA PRO A 18 4.87 -8.23 -12.37
C PRO A 18 4.53 -9.69 -12.04
N THR A 19 4.97 -10.63 -12.87
CA THR A 19 4.72 -12.06 -12.69
C THR A 19 5.43 -12.58 -11.45
N LYS A 20 6.72 -12.26 -11.31
CA LYS A 20 7.51 -12.67 -10.14
C LYS A 20 6.96 -12.07 -8.85
N LEU A 21 6.56 -10.78 -8.88
CA LEU A 21 5.99 -10.13 -7.72
C LEU A 21 4.68 -10.80 -7.28
N ALA A 22 3.80 -11.14 -8.22
CA ALA A 22 2.56 -11.85 -7.92
C ALA A 22 2.83 -13.23 -7.31
N GLU A 23 3.77 -13.99 -7.88
CA GLU A 23 4.16 -15.31 -7.36
C GLU A 23 4.71 -15.26 -5.92
N GLU A 24 5.57 -14.28 -5.62
CA GLU A 24 6.13 -14.05 -4.29
C GLU A 24 5.01 -13.73 -3.27
N LEU A 25 4.16 -12.76 -3.60
CA LEU A 25 3.04 -12.34 -2.73
C LEU A 25 2.06 -13.48 -2.48
N ASP A 26 1.61 -14.16 -3.54
CA ASP A 26 0.69 -15.29 -3.41
C ASP A 26 1.32 -16.44 -2.63
N GLY A 27 2.61 -16.69 -2.83
CA GLY A 27 3.38 -17.68 -2.09
C GLY A 27 3.36 -17.41 -0.59
N TRP A 28 3.63 -16.17 -0.16
CA TRP A 28 3.61 -15.80 1.25
C TRP A 28 2.20 -15.82 1.84
N LEU A 29 1.19 -15.30 1.11
CA LEU A 29 -0.20 -15.32 1.55
C LEU A 29 -0.70 -16.75 1.77
N ARG A 30 -0.41 -17.69 0.85
CA ARG A 30 -0.73 -19.11 1.04
C ARG A 30 0.02 -19.70 2.23
N SER A 31 1.31 -19.39 2.37
CA SER A 31 2.14 -19.93 3.45
C SER A 31 1.73 -19.42 4.84
N SER A 32 1.02 -18.30 4.94
CA SER A 32 0.48 -17.79 6.21
C SER A 32 -0.54 -18.75 6.84
N GLY A 33 -1.24 -19.55 6.02
CA GLY A 33 -2.25 -20.52 6.46
C GLY A 33 -3.47 -19.89 7.14
N LEU A 34 -3.66 -18.57 7.03
CA LEU A 34 -4.74 -17.86 7.71
C LEU A 34 -6.08 -18.05 6.98
N ALA A 35 -7.13 -18.29 7.74
CA ALA A 35 -8.49 -18.23 7.22
C ALA A 35 -8.89 -16.76 6.99
N LYS A 36 -9.56 -16.51 5.86
CA LYS A 36 -10.09 -15.19 5.55
C LYS A 36 -11.29 -14.87 6.45
N SER A 37 -11.43 -13.60 6.83
CA SER A 37 -12.54 -13.08 7.61
C SER A 37 -13.04 -11.76 7.02
N SER A 38 -14.37 -11.64 6.92
CA SER A 38 -15.06 -10.41 6.53
C SER A 38 -15.02 -9.33 7.61
N ASP A 39 -14.64 -9.68 8.83
CA ASP A 39 -14.66 -8.78 9.99
C ASP A 39 -13.36 -7.98 10.14
N ILE A 40 -12.38 -8.21 9.25
CA ILE A 40 -11.11 -7.47 9.28
C ILE A 40 -11.34 -6.04 8.77
N ARG A 41 -11.13 -5.08 9.67
CA ARG A 41 -11.27 -3.64 9.38
C ARG A 41 -9.94 -2.90 9.27
N GLY A 42 -8.83 -3.54 9.64
CA GLY A 42 -7.50 -2.94 9.62
C GLY A 42 -6.41 -3.94 9.99
N VAL A 43 -5.20 -3.67 9.52
CA VAL A 43 -4.02 -4.50 9.75
C VAL A 43 -2.80 -3.59 9.94
N ILE A 44 -1.78 -4.10 10.64
CA ILE A 44 -0.49 -3.43 10.78
C ILE A 44 0.56 -4.37 10.17
N ALA A 45 1.36 -3.84 9.24
CA ALA A 45 2.35 -4.61 8.50
C ALA A 45 3.69 -3.86 8.43
N PRO A 46 4.83 -4.57 8.37
CA PRO A 46 6.12 -3.95 8.14
C PRO A 46 6.25 -3.39 6.71
N HIS A 47 7.08 -2.36 6.54
CA HIS A 47 7.34 -1.72 5.24
C HIS A 47 8.81 -1.77 4.79
N ALA A 48 9.61 -2.71 5.32
CA ALA A 48 10.96 -2.96 4.82
C ALA A 48 10.93 -3.62 3.43
N GLY A 49 12.10 -3.77 2.77
CA GLY A 49 12.20 -4.50 1.50
C GLY A 49 11.68 -5.94 1.62
N TYR A 50 11.03 -6.44 0.58
CA TYR A 50 10.21 -7.66 0.62
C TYR A 50 11.02 -8.93 0.95
N SER A 51 12.30 -8.98 0.59
CA SER A 51 13.19 -10.07 0.99
C SER A 51 13.32 -10.23 2.50
N TYR A 52 13.06 -9.17 3.29
CA TYR A 52 13.10 -9.18 4.75
C TYR A 52 11.72 -9.23 5.39
N SER A 53 10.76 -8.49 4.83
CA SER A 53 9.46 -8.23 5.46
C SER A 53 8.28 -8.97 4.83
N GLY A 54 8.41 -9.46 3.59
CA GLY A 54 7.31 -10.03 2.81
C GLY A 54 6.58 -11.17 3.53
N PRO A 55 7.29 -12.20 4.01
CA PRO A 55 6.69 -13.28 4.78
C PRO A 55 5.97 -12.81 6.05
N ALA A 56 6.52 -11.83 6.77
CA ALA A 56 5.89 -11.29 7.97
C ALA A 56 4.64 -10.46 7.65
N ALA A 57 4.68 -9.64 6.60
CA ALA A 57 3.53 -8.87 6.13
C ALA A 57 2.37 -9.78 5.71
N ALA A 58 2.65 -10.97 5.17
CA ALA A 58 1.60 -11.91 4.79
C ALA A 58 0.73 -12.38 5.97
N TYR A 59 1.25 -12.42 7.21
CA TYR A 59 0.43 -12.70 8.39
C TYR A 59 -0.52 -11.55 8.76
N ALA A 60 -0.22 -10.32 8.33
CA ALA A 60 -1.13 -9.19 8.50
C ALA A 60 -2.23 -9.23 7.44
N PHE A 61 -1.89 -9.48 6.16
CA PHE A 61 -2.84 -9.43 5.05
C PHE A 61 -3.61 -10.74 4.79
N GLY A 62 -3.08 -11.89 5.22
CA GLY A 62 -3.57 -13.22 4.85
C GLY A 62 -5.00 -13.53 5.29
N ASN A 63 -5.47 -12.90 6.37
CA ASN A 63 -6.84 -13.07 6.88
C ASN A 63 -7.85 -12.09 6.26
N ILE A 64 -7.44 -11.18 5.38
CA ILE A 64 -8.35 -10.22 4.75
C ILE A 64 -9.22 -10.93 3.70
N ASP A 65 -10.54 -10.77 3.82
CA ASP A 65 -11.47 -11.05 2.73
C ASP A 65 -11.74 -9.76 1.91
N PRO A 66 -11.24 -9.66 0.66
CA PRO A 66 -11.44 -8.47 -0.15
C PRO A 66 -12.86 -8.34 -0.72
N ALA A 67 -13.72 -9.38 -0.65
CA ALA A 67 -15.01 -9.41 -1.34
C ALA A 67 -15.93 -8.22 -1.00
N ASN A 68 -15.86 -7.71 0.22
CA ASN A 68 -16.68 -6.59 0.72
C ASN A 68 -15.87 -5.29 0.95
N ILE A 69 -14.64 -5.21 0.45
CA ILE A 69 -13.77 -4.04 0.64
C ILE A 69 -13.72 -3.24 -0.67
N SER A 70 -14.38 -2.08 -0.67
CA SER A 70 -14.38 -1.14 -1.80
C SER A 70 -13.34 -0.02 -1.65
N ARG A 71 -12.83 0.21 -0.43
CA ARG A 71 -11.92 1.33 -0.13
C ARG A 71 -10.90 0.92 0.94
N VAL A 72 -9.64 1.28 0.71
CA VAL A 72 -8.52 0.99 1.62
C VAL A 72 -7.83 2.29 2.05
N PHE A 73 -7.53 2.38 3.35
CA PHE A 73 -6.70 3.42 3.94
C PHE A 73 -5.33 2.85 4.26
N LEU A 74 -4.27 3.53 3.85
CA LEU A 74 -2.92 2.99 3.96
C LEU A 74 -2.04 3.93 4.76
N LEU A 75 -2.01 3.84 6.08
CA LEU A 75 -1.23 4.78 6.89
C LEU A 75 0.20 4.23 7.17
N GLY A 76 1.23 5.08 7.26
CA GLY A 76 2.65 4.68 7.35
C GLY A 76 3.66 5.83 7.19
N PRO A 77 4.61 5.96 8.12
CA PRO A 77 5.29 7.22 8.47
C PRO A 77 6.04 7.95 7.35
N SER A 78 6.21 9.26 7.52
CA SER A 78 7.20 10.02 6.73
C SER A 78 8.61 9.78 7.28
N HIS A 79 9.55 9.44 6.40
CA HIS A 79 10.96 9.23 6.76
C HIS A 79 11.89 10.33 6.23
N HIS A 80 11.36 11.21 5.38
CA HIS A 80 12.15 12.25 4.70
C HIS A 80 11.76 13.66 5.13
N TYR A 81 10.50 13.86 5.51
CA TYR A 81 9.97 15.17 5.86
C TYR A 81 9.27 15.12 7.22
N TYR A 82 9.72 15.96 8.15
CA TYR A 82 9.07 16.09 9.45
C TYR A 82 7.84 17.00 9.36
N THR A 83 6.72 16.53 9.90
CA THR A 83 5.51 17.32 10.07
C THR A 83 4.70 16.76 11.23
N PRO A 84 4.07 17.62 12.06
CA PRO A 84 3.13 17.19 13.09
C PRO A 84 1.72 16.90 12.50
N LYS A 85 1.51 17.11 11.19
CA LYS A 85 0.24 16.91 10.49
C LYS A 85 0.30 15.73 9.52
N CYS A 86 -0.86 15.20 9.16
CA CYS A 86 -0.97 14.27 8.04
C CYS A 86 -0.91 15.00 6.69
N ALA A 87 -0.38 14.33 5.67
CA ALA A 87 -0.37 14.80 4.29
C ALA A 87 -1.16 13.85 3.40
N LEU A 88 -1.82 14.41 2.38
CA LEU A 88 -2.55 13.67 1.36
C LEU A 88 -1.79 13.73 0.03
N SER A 89 -1.93 12.69 -0.78
CA SER A 89 -1.35 12.67 -2.12
C SER A 89 -2.08 13.65 -3.04
N LYS A 90 -1.33 14.31 -3.93
CA LYS A 90 -1.90 15.09 -5.04
C LYS A 90 -2.11 14.24 -6.30
N ALA A 91 -1.69 12.98 -6.27
CA ALA A 91 -1.87 12.06 -7.38
C ALA A 91 -3.32 11.57 -7.45
N THR A 92 -3.73 11.16 -8.64
CA THR A 92 -5.02 10.50 -8.88
C THR A 92 -4.85 8.99 -9.05
N VAL A 93 -3.63 8.52 -9.34
CA VAL A 93 -3.31 7.10 -9.55
C VAL A 93 -1.92 6.79 -8.99
N TYR A 94 -1.79 5.65 -8.31
CA TYR A 94 -0.52 5.06 -7.90
C TYR A 94 -0.22 3.85 -8.77
N LYS A 95 0.91 3.87 -9.47
CA LYS A 95 1.35 2.71 -10.24
C LYS A 95 1.95 1.65 -9.34
N THR A 96 1.67 0.40 -9.66
CA THR A 96 2.37 -0.77 -9.10
C THR A 96 2.68 -1.76 -10.23
N PRO A 97 3.65 -2.66 -10.08
CA PRO A 97 3.93 -3.66 -11.12
C PRO A 97 2.72 -4.54 -11.46
N ILE A 98 1.87 -4.85 -10.47
CA ILE A 98 0.73 -5.78 -10.62
C ILE A 98 -0.61 -5.09 -10.90
N GLY A 99 -0.61 -3.76 -11.06
CA GLY A 99 -1.82 -3.00 -11.38
C GLY A 99 -1.80 -1.58 -10.82
N ASP A 100 -2.42 -0.67 -11.54
CA ASP A 100 -2.55 0.72 -11.12
C ASP A 100 -3.69 0.85 -10.10
N LEU A 101 -3.46 1.60 -9.02
CA LEU A 101 -4.40 1.84 -7.93
C LEU A 101 -4.98 3.25 -8.06
N PRO A 102 -6.28 3.42 -8.37
CA PRO A 102 -6.90 4.73 -8.39
C PRO A 102 -7.00 5.28 -6.96
N ILE A 103 -6.72 6.58 -6.81
CA ILE A 103 -6.96 7.29 -5.55
C ILE A 103 -8.37 7.85 -5.60
N ASP A 104 -9.15 7.54 -4.59
CA ASP A 104 -10.47 8.12 -4.39
C ASP A 104 -10.41 9.65 -4.28
N GLN A 105 -11.12 10.36 -5.17
CA GLN A 105 -11.11 11.83 -5.28
C GLN A 105 -12.37 12.49 -4.70
N GLU A 106 -13.42 11.74 -4.39
CA GLU A 106 -14.75 12.29 -4.08
C GLU A 106 -14.92 12.67 -2.58
N GLY A 107 -13.89 12.45 -1.76
CA GLY A 107 -13.85 12.84 -0.35
C GLY A 107 -13.46 14.31 -0.13
N THR A 108 -14.46 15.19 -0.04
CA THR A 108 -14.33 16.59 0.40
C THR A 108 -13.71 16.74 1.81
N VAL A 109 -12.90 17.79 1.94
CA VAL A 109 -11.83 18.00 2.92
C VAL A 109 -12.27 18.61 4.27
N ASN A 110 -13.55 18.48 4.69
CA ASN A 110 -14.10 19.22 5.85
C ASN A 110 -14.54 18.36 7.04
N GLU A 111 -14.42 17.04 6.97
CA GLU A 111 -14.57 16.11 8.07
C GLU A 111 -13.30 15.25 8.08
N PRO A 112 -12.78 14.75 9.22
CA PRO A 112 -11.53 14.00 9.23
C PRO A 112 -11.68 12.66 8.49
N PHE A 113 -11.50 12.67 7.17
CA PHE A 113 -11.48 11.52 6.27
C PHE A 113 -10.17 11.52 5.44
N VAL A 114 -9.35 10.47 5.22
CA VAL A 114 -9.58 9.05 4.84
C VAL A 114 -9.79 9.00 3.29
N ALA A 115 -8.79 8.86 2.40
CA ALA A 115 -7.59 8.01 2.37
C ALA A 115 -6.26 8.74 2.15
N SER A 116 -5.25 8.42 2.96
CA SER A 116 -3.87 8.64 2.58
C SER A 116 -3.10 7.36 2.70
N VAL A 117 -2.47 7.00 1.59
CA VAL A 117 -1.23 6.26 1.58
C VAL A 117 -0.16 7.10 2.27
N LEU A 118 0.03 6.91 3.56
CA LEU A 118 1.28 7.17 4.25
C LEU A 118 2.09 5.86 3.95
N LEU A 119 2.68 5.85 2.76
CA LEU A 119 3.70 4.88 2.34
C LEU A 119 4.64 5.65 1.43
N TRP A 120 5.71 6.10 2.08
CA TRP A 120 7.02 6.39 1.53
C TRP A 120 7.07 7.02 0.14
N ILE A 121 6.99 8.35 0.06
CA ILE A 121 7.56 9.09 -1.06
C ILE A 121 8.95 9.56 -0.61
N SER A 122 9.97 8.76 -0.91
CA SER A 122 11.27 9.29 -1.30
C SER A 122 11.11 9.82 -2.72
N GLU A 123 10.57 11.01 -2.85
CA GLU A 123 11.02 11.90 -3.91
C GLU A 123 11.91 12.90 -3.19
N LYS A 124 13.14 13.05 -3.68
CA LYS A 124 13.83 14.32 -3.47
C LYS A 124 12.89 15.38 -4.02
N LEU A 125 12.24 16.14 -3.14
CA LEU A 125 11.78 17.45 -3.54
C LEU A 125 13.04 18.20 -4.03
N PRO A 126 12.96 18.97 -5.12
CA PRO A 126 14.06 19.85 -5.51
C PRO A 126 14.49 20.76 -4.35
#